data_AF-A0A482UN81-F1
#
_entry.id   AF-A0A482UN81-F1
#
_cell.length_a   1.000
_cell.length_b   1.000
_cell.length_c   1.000
_cell.angle_alpha   90.00
_cell.angle_beta   90.00
_cell.angle_gamma   90.00
#
_symmetry.space_group_name_H-M   'P 1'
#
loop_
_entity.id
_entity.type
_entity.pdbx_description
1 polymer ?
#
loop_
_entity_poly.entity_id
_entity_poly.type
_entity_poly.pdbx_seq_one_letter_code
_entity_poly.pdbx_strand_id
1 'polypeptide(L)'
;MEVSTYGFHDLILLDGTVDGAGYTKVLQSYLLPVIQQYFGQHPCTFQQDGASIRRAHEVTDFFHTHKVQVLEWPAHSPDLNIIEHVWHYLKERARQLPVASSKENLWLNVQVALSYMWSEEMTKKINDLYESLPNRMQAVIAAHGGNTSY
;
A
#
# COMPACT_ATOMS: atom_id res chain seq x y z
N MET A 1 -4.05 3.05 -0.11
CA MET A 1 -3.90 2.07 0.99
C MET A 1 -2.48 2.17 1.49
N GLU A 2 -2.27 2.19 2.79
CA GLU A 2 -0.94 2.28 3.41
C GLU A 2 -0.74 1.12 4.40
N VAL A 3 0.42 0.47 4.34
CA VAL A 3 0.79 -0.65 5.22
C VAL A 3 2.26 -0.54 5.62
N SER A 4 2.59 -1.02 6.82
CA SER A 4 3.98 -1.19 7.28
C SER A 4 4.14 -2.46 8.12
N THR A 5 5.32 -2.67 8.69
CA THR A 5 5.56 -3.74 9.67
C THR A 5 4.72 -3.61 10.95
N TYR A 6 4.10 -2.44 11.17
CA TYR A 6 3.12 -2.22 12.23
C TYR A 6 1.69 -2.63 11.82
N GLY A 7 1.50 -3.10 10.59
CA GLY A 7 0.22 -3.55 10.05
C GLY A 7 -0.41 -2.56 9.08
N PHE A 8 -1.73 -2.63 8.97
CA PHE A 8 -2.53 -1.77 8.11
C PHE A 8 -2.74 -0.39 8.76
N HIS A 9 -2.57 0.69 7.98
CA HIS A 9 -2.76 2.05 8.46
C HIS A 9 -4.07 2.65 7.99
N ASP A 10 -4.22 2.78 6.66
CA ASP A 10 -5.37 3.47 6.09
C ASP A 10 -5.72 2.98 4.68
N LEU A 11 -7.00 3.12 4.33
CA LEU A 11 -7.50 3.06 2.96
C LEU A 11 -8.30 4.33 2.66
N ILE A 12 -7.66 5.22 1.91
CA ILE A 12 -8.27 6.47 1.47
C ILE A 12 -9.02 6.22 0.16
N LEU A 13 -10.31 6.55 0.15
CA LEU A 13 -11.09 6.61 -1.06
C LEU A 13 -10.89 7.96 -1.74
N LEU A 14 -10.45 7.91 -3.00
CA LEU A 14 -10.30 9.08 -3.83
C LEU A 14 -11.45 9.11 -4.83
N ASP A 15 -12.19 10.21 -4.86
CA ASP A 15 -13.27 10.40 -5.82
C ASP A 15 -12.68 10.98 -7.12
N GLY A 16 -12.90 10.29 -8.24
CA GLY A 16 -12.38 10.66 -9.55
C GLY A 16 -10.87 10.45 -9.74
N THR A 17 -10.34 11.08 -10.79
CA THR A 17 -8.91 11.05 -11.12
C THR A 17 -8.17 12.09 -10.29
N VAL A 18 -7.09 11.68 -9.63
CA VAL A 18 -6.24 12.56 -8.83
C VAL A 18 -5.03 13.01 -9.66
N ASP A 19 -4.74 14.31 -9.62
CA ASP A 19 -3.56 14.92 -10.23
C ASP A 19 -2.41 15.06 -9.21
N GLY A 20 -1.25 15.58 -9.65
CA GLY A 20 -0.06 15.71 -8.79
C GLY A 20 -0.35 16.49 -7.50
N ALA A 21 -1.04 17.63 -7.61
CA ALA A 21 -1.43 18.47 -6.47
C ALA A 21 -2.45 17.78 -5.54
N GLY A 22 -3.40 17.03 -6.08
CA GLY A 22 -4.31 16.21 -5.29
C GLY A 22 -3.57 15.12 -4.54
N TYR A 23 -2.61 14.46 -5.20
CA TYR A 23 -1.83 13.40 -4.58
C TYR A 23 -0.93 13.92 -3.46
N THR A 24 -0.28 15.08 -3.62
CA THR A 24 0.52 15.69 -2.54
C THR A 24 -0.32 16.05 -1.33
N LYS A 25 -1.56 16.51 -1.52
CA LYS A 25 -2.50 16.72 -0.41
C LYS A 25 -2.81 15.43 0.33
N VAL A 26 -3.04 14.34 -0.39
CA VAL A 26 -3.25 13.01 0.21
C VAL A 26 -2.02 12.59 1.02
N LEU A 27 -0.82 12.70 0.46
CA LEU A 27 0.41 12.38 1.19
C LEU A 27 0.59 13.25 2.43
N GLN A 28 0.30 14.55 2.35
CA GLN A 28 0.40 15.45 3.50
C GLN A 28 -0.61 15.09 4.60
N SER A 29 -1.84 14.76 4.23
CA SER A 29 -2.92 14.50 5.18
C SER A 29 -2.87 13.11 5.81
N TYR A 30 -2.29 12.12 5.13
CA TYR A 30 -2.38 10.72 5.56
C TYR A 30 -1.01 10.06 5.74
N LEU A 31 -0.06 10.24 4.81
CA LEU A 31 1.26 9.62 4.91
C LEU A 31 2.11 10.22 6.04
N LEU A 32 2.22 11.55 6.12
CA LEU A 32 3.09 12.19 7.12
C LEU A 32 2.66 11.88 8.57
N PRO A 33 1.36 11.89 8.92
CA PRO A 33 0.92 11.43 10.24
C PRO A 33 1.29 9.98 10.53
N VAL A 34 1.16 9.06 9.56
CA VAL A 34 1.55 7.65 9.73
C VAL A 34 3.05 7.54 9.98
N ILE A 35 3.89 8.24 9.20
CA ILE A 35 5.34 8.26 9.43
C ILE A 35 5.65 8.76 10.83
N GLN A 36 5.07 9.88 11.25
CA GLN A 36 5.31 10.47 12.56
C GLN A 36 4.84 9.56 13.71
N GLN A 37 3.69 8.91 13.56
CA GLN A 37 3.11 8.06 14.61
C GLN A 37 3.88 6.77 14.81
N TYR A 38 4.25 6.09 13.71
CA TYR A 38 4.81 4.73 13.78
C TYR A 38 6.33 4.69 13.71
N PHE A 39 6.95 5.64 13.01
CA PHE A 39 8.41 5.69 12.83
C PHE A 39 9.04 6.85 13.59
N GLY A 40 8.33 7.97 13.78
CA GLY A 40 8.85 9.14 14.47
C GLY A 40 10.13 9.64 13.82
N GLN A 41 11.26 9.52 14.52
CA GLN A 41 12.59 9.88 14.00
C GLN A 41 13.37 8.69 13.42
N HIS A 42 12.83 7.47 13.50
CA HIS A 42 13.48 6.29 12.94
C HIS A 42 13.45 6.33 11.41
N PRO A 43 14.50 5.82 10.75
CA PRO A 43 14.52 5.72 9.30
C PRO A 43 13.34 4.89 8.79
N CYS A 44 12.66 5.40 7.77
CA CYS A 44 11.67 4.66 7.00
C CYS A 44 11.85 4.97 5.51
N THR A 45 11.45 4.03 4.66
CA THR A 45 11.47 4.21 3.21
C THR A 45 10.06 4.02 2.69
N PHE A 46 9.55 5.02 1.97
CA PHE A 46 8.25 4.98 1.35
C PHE A 46 8.32 4.27 0.00
N GLN A 47 7.48 3.25 -0.19
CA GLN A 47 7.33 2.53 -1.44
C GLN A 47 5.97 2.87 -2.07
N GLN A 48 5.97 3.13 -3.37
CA GLN A 48 4.80 3.42 -4.19
C GLN A 48 4.98 2.76 -5.56
N ASP A 49 3.89 2.46 -6.27
CA ASP A 49 3.90 1.75 -7.55
C ASP A 49 4.17 2.67 -8.74
N GLY A 50 4.47 2.08 -9.91
CA GLY A 50 4.87 2.68 -11.20
C GLY A 50 4.23 3.97 -11.72
N ALA A 51 3.13 4.46 -11.15
CA ALA A 51 2.19 5.39 -11.80
C ALA A 51 2.84 6.71 -12.30
N SER A 52 2.34 7.23 -13.42
CA SER A 52 2.84 8.45 -14.08
C SER A 52 2.83 9.67 -13.18
N ILE A 53 1.86 9.75 -12.26
CA ILE A 53 1.67 10.82 -11.28
C ILE A 53 2.88 11.01 -10.36
N ARG A 54 3.67 9.96 -10.11
CA ARG A 54 4.89 10.04 -9.29
C ARG A 54 5.98 10.91 -9.89
N ARG A 55 5.98 11.07 -11.22
CA ARG A 55 6.95 11.89 -11.95
C ARG A 55 6.54 13.36 -12.04
N ALA A 56 5.37 13.71 -11.49
CA ALA A 56 5.01 15.12 -11.36
C ALA A 56 6.03 15.83 -10.47
N HIS A 57 6.47 17.01 -10.91
CA HIS A 57 7.44 17.85 -10.20
C HIS A 57 7.01 18.08 -8.74
N GLU A 58 5.73 18.38 -8.55
CA GLU A 58 5.10 18.66 -7.25
C GLU A 58 5.25 17.49 -6.26
N VAL A 59 5.13 16.25 -6.74
CA VAL A 59 5.26 15.04 -5.91
C VAL A 59 6.71 14.81 -5.52
N THR A 60 7.64 15.05 -6.44
CA THR A 60 9.08 14.95 -6.16
C THR A 60 9.53 16.01 -5.15
N ASP A 61 9.10 17.27 -5.36
CA ASP A 61 9.35 18.37 -4.43
C ASP A 61 8.78 18.11 -3.04
N PHE A 62 7.60 17.51 -2.98
CA PHE A 62 6.96 17.14 -1.71
C PHE A 62 7.86 16.19 -0.90
N PHE A 63 8.32 15.08 -1.50
CA PHE A 63 9.18 14.13 -0.79
C PHE A 63 10.52 14.75 -0.39
N HIS A 64 11.11 15.59 -1.25
CA HIS A 64 12.35 16.30 -0.94
C HIS A 64 12.16 17.28 0.24
N THR A 65 11.10 18.08 0.22
CA THR A 65 10.78 19.07 1.26
C THR A 65 10.55 18.42 2.62
N HIS A 66 9.84 17.28 2.64
CA HIS A 66 9.51 16.56 3.87
C HIS A 66 10.57 15.51 4.26
N LYS A 67 11.68 15.42 3.50
CA LYS A 67 12.79 14.48 3.74
C LYS A 67 12.33 13.02 3.81
N VAL A 68 11.33 12.67 3.01
CA VAL A 68 10.82 11.30 2.90
C VAL A 68 11.67 10.55 1.89
N GLN A 69 12.35 9.50 2.33
CA GLN A 69 13.09 8.62 1.44
C GLN A 69 12.11 7.76 0.64
N VAL A 70 12.18 7.82 -0.69
CA VAL A 70 11.34 7.01 -1.58
C VAL A 70 12.18 5.87 -2.16
N LEU A 71 11.65 4.65 -2.13
CA LEU A 71 12.28 3.48 -2.73
C LEU A 71 12.24 3.61 -4.26
N GLU A 72 13.39 3.47 -4.91
CA GLU A 72 13.45 3.31 -6.36
C GLU A 72 12.83 1.96 -6.73
N TRP A 73 11.72 2.00 -7.47
CA TRP A 73 10.96 0.81 -7.81
C TRP A 73 11.13 0.42 -9.28
N PRO A 74 11.53 -0.82 -9.60
CA PRO A 74 11.64 -1.28 -10.97
C PRO A 74 10.26 -1.29 -11.66
N ALA A 75 10.25 -0.91 -12.93
CA ALA A 75 9.03 -0.98 -13.74
C ALA A 75 8.60 -2.45 -13.91
N HIS A 76 7.29 -2.70 -13.93
CA HIS A 76 6.70 -4.03 -14.18
C HIS A 76 7.09 -5.12 -13.16
N SER A 77 7.32 -4.76 -11.90
CA SER A 77 7.59 -5.74 -10.81
C SER A 77 6.45 -5.80 -9.78
N PRO A 78 5.25 -6.31 -10.15
CA PRO A 78 4.16 -6.48 -9.19
C PRO A 78 4.49 -7.53 -8.12
N ASP A 79 5.31 -8.54 -8.43
CA ASP A 79 5.69 -9.63 -7.52
C ASP A 79 6.40 -9.15 -6.24
N LEU A 80 7.01 -7.96 -6.30
CA LEU A 80 7.68 -7.32 -5.16
C LEU A 80 6.71 -6.45 -4.35
N ASN A 81 5.56 -6.07 -4.91
CA ASN A 81 4.64 -5.12 -4.32
C ASN A 81 3.67 -5.82 -3.36
N ILE A 82 4.02 -5.86 -2.07
CA ILE A 82 3.23 -6.56 -1.04
C ILE A 82 1.79 -6.02 -0.93
N ILE A 83 1.52 -4.77 -1.36
CA ILE A 83 0.18 -4.19 -1.31
C ILE A 83 -0.83 -4.99 -2.15
N GLU A 84 -0.39 -5.65 -3.23
CA GLU A 84 -1.27 -6.48 -4.05
C GLU A 84 -1.78 -7.70 -3.28
N HIS A 85 -0.93 -8.27 -2.41
CA HIS A 85 -1.34 -9.36 -1.51
C HIS A 85 -2.28 -8.86 -0.41
N VAL A 86 -2.04 -7.66 0.13
CA VAL A 86 -2.95 -7.06 1.13
C VAL A 86 -4.33 -6.79 0.50
N TRP A 87 -4.37 -6.29 -0.73
CA TRP A 87 -5.60 -6.17 -1.51
C TRP A 87 -6.28 -7.52 -1.75
N HIS A 88 -5.51 -8.57 -2.01
CA HIS A 88 -6.05 -9.91 -2.13
C HIS A 88 -6.74 -10.37 -0.83
N TYR A 89 -6.10 -10.18 0.33
CA TYR A 89 -6.72 -10.51 1.63
C TYR A 89 -8.00 -9.73 1.89
N LEU A 90 -8.02 -8.43 1.57
CA LEU A 90 -9.23 -7.61 1.71
C LEU A 90 -10.37 -8.13 0.81
N LYS A 91 -10.06 -8.48 -0.46
CA LYS A 91 -11.04 -9.04 -1.40
C LYS A 91 -11.57 -10.40 -0.92
N GLU A 92 -10.69 -11.28 -0.43
CA GLU A 92 -11.10 -12.57 0.13
C GLU A 92 -12.04 -12.39 1.33
N ARG A 93 -11.72 -11.44 2.22
CA ARG A 93 -12.59 -11.14 3.35
C ARG A 93 -13.95 -10.61 2.89
N ALA A 94 -13.97 -9.71 1.91
CA ALA A 94 -15.21 -9.17 1.35
C ALA A 94 -16.06 -10.25 0.66
N ARG A 95 -15.45 -11.23 -0.02
CA ARG A 95 -16.14 -12.35 -0.69
C ARG A 95 -16.84 -13.30 0.28
N GLN A 96 -16.39 -13.36 1.53
CA GLN A 96 -17.03 -14.16 2.58
C GLN A 96 -18.29 -13.51 3.16
N LEU A 97 -18.57 -12.25 2.81
CA LEU A 97 -19.75 -11.53 3.28
C LEU A 97 -20.94 -11.75 2.33
N PRO A 98 -22.19 -11.58 2.83
CA PRO A 98 -23.38 -11.77 2.01
C PRO A 98 -23.34 -10.93 0.74
N VAL A 99 -23.85 -11.48 -0.37
CA VAL A 99 -23.93 -10.72 -1.64
C VAL A 99 -24.77 -9.46 -1.41
N ALA A 100 -24.17 -8.31 -1.70
CA ALA A 100 -24.85 -7.04 -1.56
C ALA A 100 -25.89 -6.85 -2.66
N SER A 101 -27.12 -6.55 -2.26
CA SER A 101 -28.24 -6.24 -3.15
C SER A 101 -28.39 -4.73 -3.45
N SER A 102 -27.60 -3.88 -2.78
CA SER A 102 -27.58 -2.44 -2.98
C SER A 102 -26.18 -1.87 -2.75
N LYS A 103 -25.95 -0.62 -3.17
CA LYS A 103 -24.68 0.09 -2.96
C LYS A 103 -24.38 0.27 -1.48
N GLU A 104 -25.41 0.53 -0.67
CA GLU A 104 -25.31 0.69 0.79
C GLU A 104 -24.88 -0.60 1.46
N ASN A 105 -25.49 -1.73 1.08
CA ASN A 105 -25.10 -3.05 1.60
C ASN A 105 -23.68 -3.44 1.15
N LEU A 106 -23.29 -3.06 -0.08
CA LEU A 106 -21.92 -3.27 -0.54
C LEU A 106 -20.93 -2.47 0.30
N TRP A 107 -21.26 -1.22 0.61
CA TRP A 107 -20.41 -0.38 1.43
C TRP A 107 -20.28 -0.89 2.87
N LEU A 108 -21.38 -1.36 3.47
CA LEU A 108 -21.36 -2.03 4.77
C LEU A 108 -20.42 -3.25 4.76
N ASN A 109 -20.48 -4.07 3.70
CA ASN A 109 -19.58 -5.22 3.57
C ASN A 109 -18.11 -4.78 3.46
N VAL A 110 -17.84 -3.73 2.68
CA VAL A 110 -16.47 -3.18 2.58
C VAL A 110 -15.99 -2.68 3.94
N GLN A 111 -16.83 -1.99 4.71
CA GLN A 111 -16.47 -1.54 6.06
C GLN A 111 -16.16 -2.71 7.01
N VAL A 112 -16.96 -3.79 6.97
CA VAL A 112 -16.71 -5.01 7.76
C VAL A 112 -15.42 -5.72 7.33
N ALA A 113 -15.15 -5.78 6.02
CA ALA A 113 -13.91 -6.36 5.51
C ALA A 113 -12.70 -5.49 5.89
N LEU A 114 -12.85 -4.17 5.86
CA LEU A 114 -11.81 -3.22 6.27
C LEU A 114 -11.53 -3.28 7.76
N SER A 115 -12.53 -3.42 8.63
CA SER A 115 -12.30 -3.51 10.08
C SER A 115 -11.41 -4.71 10.45
N TYR A 116 -11.46 -5.78 9.67
CA TYR A 116 -10.56 -6.93 9.84
C TYR A 116 -9.09 -6.61 9.51
N MET A 117 -8.84 -5.61 8.66
CA MET A 117 -7.47 -5.25 8.27
C MET A 117 -6.63 -4.70 9.43
N TRP A 118 -7.27 -4.15 10.47
CA TRP A 118 -6.61 -3.71 11.71
C TRP A 118 -6.46 -4.82 12.77
N SER A 119 -6.81 -6.07 12.45
CA SER A 119 -6.65 -7.18 13.39
C SER A 119 -5.18 -7.62 13.55
N GLU A 120 -4.84 -8.18 14.71
CA GLU A 120 -3.52 -8.78 14.95
C GLU A 120 -3.20 -9.89 13.93
N GLU A 121 -4.21 -10.65 13.50
CA GLU A 121 -4.06 -11.67 12.48
C GLU A 121 -3.62 -11.06 11.14
N MET A 122 -4.19 -9.92 10.75
CA MET A 122 -3.78 -9.23 9.54
C MET A 122 -2.38 -8.63 9.67
N THR A 123 -2.06 -8.03 10.82
CA THR A 123 -0.70 -7.54 11.08
C THR A 123 0.33 -8.65 10.94
N LYS A 124 0.03 -9.86 11.45
CA LYS A 124 0.90 -11.03 11.26
C LYS A 124 1.05 -11.38 9.78
N LYS A 125 -0.05 -11.47 9.01
CA LYS A 125 0.01 -11.74 7.56
C LYS A 125 0.83 -10.69 6.81
N ILE A 126 0.70 -9.41 7.17
CA ILE A 126 1.50 -8.32 6.58
C ILE A 126 2.98 -8.50 6.92
N ASN A 127 3.33 -8.87 8.15
CA ASN A 127 4.71 -9.15 8.53
C ASN A 127 5.29 -10.36 7.79
N ASP A 128 4.52 -11.45 7.62
CA ASP A 128 4.94 -12.59 6.80
C ASP A 128 5.25 -12.17 5.34
N LEU A 129 4.49 -11.21 4.78
CA LEU A 129 4.79 -10.63 3.46
C LEU A 129 6.11 -9.86 3.46
N TYR A 130 6.36 -9.01 4.47
CA TYR A 130 7.64 -8.30 4.62
C TYR A 130 8.82 -9.26 4.76
N GLU A 131 8.68 -10.31 5.57
CA GLU A 131 9.72 -11.34 5.77
C GLU A 131 9.99 -12.15 4.49
N SER A 132 9.01 -12.23 3.59
CA SER A 132 9.18 -12.91 2.30
C SER A 132 9.90 -12.09 1.23
N LEU A 133 10.04 -10.77 1.41
CA LEU A 133 10.63 -9.86 0.41
C LEU A 133 12.04 -10.29 -0.03
N PRO A 134 12.98 -10.68 0.86
CA PRO A 134 14.29 -11.19 0.45
C PRO A 134 14.19 -12.36 -0.54
N ASN A 135 13.31 -13.32 -0.28
CA ASN A 135 13.14 -14.49 -1.14
C ASN A 135 12.49 -14.12 -2.49
N ARG A 136 11.51 -13.21 -2.48
CA ARG A 136 10.89 -12.67 -3.71
C ARG A 136 11.92 -11.95 -4.58
N MET A 137 12.77 -11.11 -3.98
CA MET A 137 13.86 -10.42 -4.68
C MET A 137 14.84 -11.42 -5.30
N GLN A 138 15.23 -12.47 -4.56
CA GLN A 138 16.10 -13.53 -5.10
C GLN A 138 15.43 -14.27 -6.27
N ALA A 139 14.13 -14.55 -6.19
CA ALA A 139 13.39 -15.18 -7.29
C ALA A 139 13.37 -14.29 -8.55
N VAL A 140 13.13 -12.99 -8.40
CA VAL A 140 13.19 -12.02 -9.52
C VAL A 140 14.59 -11.96 -10.13
N ILE A 141 15.63 -11.94 -9.30
CA ILE A 141 17.04 -11.96 -9.76
C ILE A 141 17.32 -13.25 -10.54
N ALA A 142 16.91 -14.40 -10.01
CA ALA A 142 17.08 -15.70 -10.66
C ALA A 142 16.29 -15.81 -11.97
N ALA A 143 15.14 -15.14 -12.06
CA ALA A 143 14.34 -15.02 -13.27
C ALA A 143 14.86 -13.93 -14.24
N HIS A 144 16.01 -13.31 -13.96
CA HIS A 144 16.57 -12.20 -14.74
C HIS A 144 15.59 -11.03 -14.96
N GLY A 145 14.80 -10.71 -13.93
CA GLY A 145 13.75 -9.69 -13.99
C GLY A 145 12.42 -10.16 -14.57
N GLY A 146 12.30 -11.45 -14.90
CA GLY A 146 11.04 -12.08 -15.32
C GLY A 146 10.07 -12.34 -14.16
N ASN A 147 8.87 -12.78 -14.52
CA ASN A 147 7.81 -13.11 -13.57
C ASN A 147 8.22 -14.30 -12.68
N THR A 148 7.76 -14.26 -11.44
CA THR A 148 7.94 -15.31 -10.44
C THR A 148 6.62 -15.98 -10.09
N SER A 149 6.66 -16.99 -9.22
CA SER A 149 5.45 -17.67 -8.72
C SER A 149 4.80 -16.95 -7.53
N TYR A 150 5.33 -15.80 -7.12
CA TYR A 150 4.85 -15.03 -5.98
C TYR A 150 3.64 -14.17 -6.32
#